data_AF-C6BY55-F1
#
_entry.id   AF-C6BY55-F1
#
_cell.length_a   1.000
_cell.length_b   1.000
_cell.length_c   1.000
_cell.angle_alpha   90.00
_cell.angle_beta   90.00
_cell.angle_gamma   90.00
#
_symmetry.space_group_name_H-M   'P 1'
#
loop_
_entity.id
_entity.type
_entity.pdbx_description
1 polymer ?
#
loop_
_entity_poly.entity_id
_entity_poly.type
_entity_poly.pdbx_seq_one_letter_code
_entity_poly.pdbx_strand_id
1 'polypeptide(L)'
;MQIIDIPSPCSFLKSTPPGTNSGIEVDDKDELHESEKKTITCRECGARITDSSFSTKINDNHEHSFFNPHGYVFQIRCFSAATGCATSGPPSDDFTWFAGYTWQISACSKCRVHLGWRFQSNTNSFYGLIKDKIKE
;
A
#
# COMPACT_ATOMS: atom_id res chain seq x y z
N MET A 1 -26.53 -20.85 37.44
CA MET A 1 -26.74 -19.55 38.11
C MET A 1 -25.59 -18.65 37.71
N GLN A 2 -25.88 -17.43 37.24
CA GLN A 2 -24.92 -16.41 36.81
C GLN A 2 -23.80 -16.22 37.82
N ILE A 3 -22.58 -15.89 37.37
CA ILE A 3 -21.77 -14.82 37.95
C ILE A 3 -20.98 -14.13 36.81
N ILE A 4 -21.13 -12.82 36.74
CA ILE A 4 -20.38 -11.84 35.94
C ILE A 4 -19.17 -11.38 36.77
N ASP A 5 -18.00 -11.20 36.17
CA ASP A 5 -16.89 -10.52 36.83
C ASP A 5 -16.28 -9.43 35.94
N ILE A 6 -16.41 -8.21 36.43
CA ILE A 6 -15.76 -6.97 35.99
C ILE A 6 -14.73 -6.64 37.08
N PRO A 7 -13.52 -6.19 36.75
CA PRO A 7 -12.77 -5.35 37.67
C PRO A 7 -12.71 -3.90 37.20
N SER A 8 -13.10 -3.04 38.14
CA SER A 8 -13.00 -1.58 38.16
C SER A 8 -11.87 -1.16 39.15
N PRO A 9 -11.59 0.12 39.39
CA PRO A 9 -10.23 0.67 39.35
C PRO A 9 -9.58 0.80 40.74
N CYS A 10 -8.25 0.93 40.77
CA CYS A 10 -7.53 1.43 41.94
C CYS A 10 -6.89 2.79 41.65
N SER A 11 -7.20 3.75 42.51
CA SER A 11 -6.69 5.12 42.53
C SER A 11 -6.06 5.43 43.89
N PHE A 12 -5.18 6.46 43.89
CA PHE A 12 -4.59 7.20 45.03
C PHE A 12 -3.33 6.57 45.66
N LEU A 13 -2.21 7.25 45.99
CA LEU A 13 -1.78 8.66 46.01
C LEU A 13 -0.23 8.73 45.97
N LYS A 14 0.30 9.90 45.54
CA LYS A 14 1.73 10.29 45.49
C LYS A 14 2.36 10.49 46.88
N SER A 15 3.66 10.19 46.98
CA SER A 15 4.68 11.03 47.64
C SER A 15 6.14 10.57 47.35
N THR A 16 6.99 11.51 46.94
CA THR A 16 8.49 11.47 46.91
C THR A 16 9.02 12.20 48.17
N PRO A 17 10.34 12.29 48.57
CA PRO A 17 11.64 12.01 47.89
C PRO A 17 12.71 11.40 48.89
N PRO A 18 14.04 11.72 48.86
CA PRO A 18 15.09 11.73 47.80
C PRO A 18 16.27 10.76 48.10
N GLY A 19 17.15 10.51 47.12
CA GLY A 19 18.57 10.20 47.42
C GLY A 19 19.30 9.19 46.52
N THR A 20 20.21 9.73 45.70
CA THR A 20 21.61 9.28 45.52
C THR A 20 21.93 8.06 44.62
N ASN A 21 22.56 8.39 43.48
CA ASN A 21 23.58 7.67 42.69
C ASN A 21 23.35 6.21 42.26
N SER A 22 23.12 6.00 40.95
CA SER A 22 24.12 5.41 40.04
C SER A 22 23.50 5.27 38.65
N GLY A 23 24.28 5.59 37.62
CA GLY A 23 23.82 5.63 36.24
C GLY A 23 23.42 4.26 35.68
N ILE A 24 22.47 4.31 34.76
CA ILE A 24 22.44 3.57 33.51
C ILE A 24 21.70 4.52 32.55
N GLU A 25 22.43 5.01 31.55
CA GLU A 25 21.83 5.67 30.39
C GLU A 25 21.13 4.57 29.58
N VAL A 26 19.80 4.60 29.52
CA VAL A 26 19.05 3.78 28.56
C VAL A 26 18.81 4.66 27.35
N ASP A 27 19.71 4.53 26.39
CA ASP A 27 19.60 5.04 25.02
C ASP A 27 18.50 4.24 24.32
N ASP A 28 17.24 4.60 24.54
CA ASP A 28 16.11 4.15 23.73
C ASP A 28 16.19 4.84 22.37
N LYS A 29 17.13 4.37 21.55
CA LYS A 29 17.08 4.59 20.10
C LYS A 29 15.98 3.69 19.56
N ASP A 30 14.78 4.26 19.49
CA ASP A 30 13.78 3.84 18.52
C ASP A 30 14.45 3.80 17.13
N GLU A 31 14.92 2.62 16.73
CA GLU A 31 15.39 2.35 15.38
C GLU A 31 14.16 2.43 14.46
N LEU A 32 13.88 3.65 14.00
CA LEU A 32 13.07 3.89 12.82
C LEU A 32 13.76 3.19 11.65
N HIS A 33 13.37 1.95 11.39
CA HIS A 33 13.80 1.21 10.21
C HIS A 33 13.15 1.88 8.99
N GLU A 34 13.74 2.98 8.55
CA GLU A 34 13.33 3.74 7.38
C GLU A 34 13.51 2.83 6.17
N SER A 35 12.41 2.19 5.75
CA SER A 35 12.41 1.30 4.61
C SER A 35 12.96 2.07 3.42
N GLU A 36 14.10 1.66 2.89
CA GLU A 36 14.77 2.35 1.79
C GLU A 36 13.76 2.62 0.67
N LYS A 37 13.67 3.89 0.26
CA LYS A 37 12.77 4.31 -0.82
C LYS A 37 13.26 3.70 -2.14
N LYS A 38 12.53 2.71 -2.65
CA LYS A 38 12.87 2.01 -3.91
C LYS A 38 12.12 2.63 -5.07
N THR A 39 12.86 2.97 -6.13
CA THR A 39 12.27 3.44 -7.39
C THR A 39 11.82 2.24 -8.20
N ILE A 40 10.54 2.23 -8.54
CA ILE A 40 9.93 1.15 -9.32
C ILE A 40 9.92 1.57 -10.79
N THR A 41 10.48 0.72 -11.65
CA THR A 41 10.70 0.99 -13.07
C THR A 41 9.94 0.01 -13.96
N CYS A 42 9.69 0.41 -15.21
CA CYS A 42 9.15 -0.45 -16.24
C CYS A 42 10.19 -1.52 -16.58
N ARG A 43 9.81 -2.79 -16.49
CA ARG A 43 10.73 -3.90 -16.78
C ARG A 43 11.21 -3.93 -18.23
N GLU A 44 10.38 -3.45 -19.16
CA GLU A 44 10.67 -3.46 -20.59
C GLU A 44 11.71 -2.41 -21.00
N CYS A 45 11.61 -1.18 -20.47
CA CYS A 45 12.41 -0.04 -20.96
C CYS A 45 13.18 0.73 -19.88
N GLY A 46 13.08 0.31 -18.62
CA GLY A 46 13.74 0.95 -17.48
C GLY A 46 13.19 2.33 -17.09
N ALA A 47 12.13 2.82 -17.74
CA ALA A 47 11.52 4.10 -17.35
C ALA A 47 10.99 4.06 -15.92
N ARG A 48 11.18 5.12 -15.16
CA ARG A 48 10.59 5.26 -13.83
C ARG A 48 9.07 5.27 -13.90
N ILE A 49 8.41 4.45 -13.07
CA ILE A 49 6.95 4.32 -13.01
C ILE A 49 6.38 4.91 -11.72
N THR A 50 6.92 4.49 -10.57
CA THR A 50 6.47 4.93 -9.24
C THR A 50 7.59 4.71 -8.20
N ASP A 51 7.29 4.83 -6.91
CA ASP A 51 8.16 4.49 -5.78
C ASP A 51 7.43 3.57 -4.79
N SER A 52 8.21 2.84 -3.99
CA SER A 52 7.67 2.06 -2.86
C SER A 52 6.85 2.92 -1.88
N SER A 53 7.17 4.20 -1.73
CA SER A 53 6.43 5.14 -0.87
C SER A 53 4.98 5.39 -1.34
N PHE A 54 4.65 5.08 -2.59
CA PHE A 54 3.29 5.17 -3.11
C PHE A 54 2.52 3.85 -3.00
N SER A 55 3.13 2.78 -2.48
CA SER A 55 2.42 1.53 -2.22
C SER A 55 1.23 1.80 -1.30
N THR A 56 0.05 1.27 -1.67
CA THR A 56 -1.18 1.50 -0.92
C THR A 56 -1.97 0.20 -0.77
N LYS A 57 -2.67 0.05 0.35
CA LYS A 57 -3.55 -1.09 0.58
C LYS A 57 -4.94 -0.77 0.05
N ILE A 58 -5.50 -1.69 -0.73
CA ILE A 58 -6.88 -1.68 -1.19
C ILE A 58 -7.53 -2.94 -0.63
N ASN A 59 -8.63 -2.79 0.12
CA ASN A 59 -9.25 -3.89 0.87
C ASN A 59 -8.21 -4.64 1.74
N ASP A 60 -7.50 -3.88 2.57
CA ASP A 60 -6.47 -4.34 3.51
C ASP A 60 -5.21 -5.00 2.91
N ASN A 61 -5.09 -5.07 1.59
CA ASN A 61 -3.94 -5.69 0.92
C ASN A 61 -3.36 -4.82 -0.20
N HIS A 62 -2.04 -4.82 -0.34
CA HIS A 62 -1.32 -4.11 -1.41
C HIS A 62 -1.14 -4.96 -2.67
N GLU A 63 -1.27 -6.29 -2.59
CA GLU A 63 -1.01 -7.22 -3.67
C GLU A 63 -2.21 -8.14 -3.84
N HIS A 64 -2.66 -8.31 -5.06
CA HIS A 64 -3.86 -9.07 -5.37
C HIS A 64 -3.58 -10.03 -6.54
N SER A 65 -4.23 -11.19 -6.52
CA SER A 65 -4.23 -12.14 -7.64
C SER A 65 -5.63 -12.23 -8.21
N PHE A 66 -5.78 -11.88 -9.48
CA PHE A 66 -7.06 -11.90 -10.18
C PHE A 66 -6.94 -12.65 -11.49
N PHE A 67 -8.08 -13.05 -12.06
CA PHE A 67 -8.15 -13.50 -13.45
C PHE A 67 -9.10 -12.60 -14.24
N ASN A 68 -8.86 -12.47 -15.54
CA ASN A 68 -9.79 -11.80 -16.45
C ASN A 68 -10.76 -12.82 -17.09
N PRO A 69 -11.83 -12.36 -17.77
CA PRO A 69 -12.82 -13.26 -18.40
C PRO A 69 -12.25 -14.26 -19.41
N HIS A 70 -11.04 -14.02 -19.92
CA HIS A 70 -10.34 -14.89 -20.87
C HIS A 70 -9.44 -15.92 -20.15
N GLY A 71 -9.43 -15.95 -18.81
CA GLY A 71 -8.68 -16.90 -18.00
C GLY A 71 -7.23 -16.51 -17.71
N TYR A 72 -6.79 -15.30 -18.08
CA TYR A 72 -5.44 -14.84 -17.73
C TYR A 72 -5.37 -14.41 -16.27
N VAL A 73 -4.40 -14.95 -15.54
CA VAL A 73 -4.13 -14.61 -14.14
C VAL A 73 -3.10 -13.48 -14.06
N PHE A 74 -3.36 -12.49 -13.22
CA PHE A 74 -2.48 -11.36 -12.95
C PHE A 74 -2.23 -11.23 -11.46
N GLN A 75 -0.96 -11.18 -11.07
CA GLN A 75 -0.54 -10.62 -9.79
C GLN A 75 -0.31 -9.13 -9.96
N ILE A 76 -1.04 -8.31 -9.21
CA ILE A 76 -0.93 -6.85 -9.26
C ILE A 76 -0.52 -6.28 -7.91
N ARG A 77 0.22 -5.19 -7.92
CA ARG A 77 0.52 -4.37 -6.74
C ARG A 77 -0.14 -2.99 -6.87
N CYS A 78 -0.65 -2.48 -5.76
CA CYS A 78 -1.46 -1.28 -5.69
C CYS A 78 -0.62 -0.06 -5.30
N PHE A 79 -0.73 1.01 -6.08
CA PHE A 79 -0.04 2.29 -5.85
C PHE A 79 -1.00 3.47 -5.91
N SER A 80 -0.89 4.40 -4.97
CA SER A 80 -1.69 5.63 -4.94
C SER A 80 -1.30 6.60 -6.06
N ALA A 81 -0.05 6.55 -6.54
CA ALA A 81 0.43 7.31 -7.69
C ALA A 81 1.39 6.49 -8.55
N ALA A 82 1.36 6.72 -9.87
CA ALA A 82 2.29 6.14 -10.84
C ALA A 82 2.49 7.10 -12.01
N THR A 83 3.30 8.14 -11.83
CA THR A 83 3.46 9.23 -12.81
C THR A 83 4.13 8.79 -14.11
N GLY A 84 4.83 7.66 -14.12
CA GLY A 84 5.39 7.07 -15.34
C GLY A 84 4.38 6.27 -16.17
N CYS A 85 3.11 6.22 -15.76
CA CYS A 85 2.05 5.60 -16.52
C CYS A 85 1.28 6.63 -17.37
N ALA A 86 0.76 6.16 -18.50
CA ALA A 86 -0.22 6.84 -19.33
C ALA A 86 -1.48 5.98 -19.43
N THR A 87 -2.62 6.56 -19.07
CA THR A 87 -3.93 5.90 -19.13
C THR A 87 -4.51 5.95 -20.55
N SER A 88 -5.21 4.91 -20.98
CA SER A 88 -5.78 4.79 -22.33
C SER A 88 -7.20 4.23 -22.31
N GLY A 89 -8.04 4.71 -23.23
CA GLY A 89 -9.44 4.29 -23.40
C GLY A 89 -10.41 4.97 -22.42
N PRO A 90 -11.73 4.79 -22.63
CA PRO A 90 -12.73 5.21 -21.64
C PRO A 90 -12.67 4.34 -20.38
N PRO A 91 -13.12 4.84 -19.22
CA PRO A 91 -13.32 4.01 -18.04
C PRO A 91 -14.41 2.96 -18.30
N SER A 92 -14.19 1.74 -17.79
CA SER A 92 -15.14 0.63 -17.83
C SER A 92 -15.28 0.02 -16.43
N ASP A 93 -16.47 -0.39 -16.05
CA ASP A 93 -16.76 -1.22 -14.88
C ASP A 93 -16.86 -2.71 -15.22
N ASP A 94 -16.73 -3.08 -16.49
CA ASP A 94 -16.83 -4.46 -16.96
C ASP A 94 -15.82 -5.34 -16.23
N PHE A 95 -16.31 -6.36 -15.53
CA PHE A 95 -15.47 -7.29 -14.75
C PHE A 95 -14.45 -6.59 -13.84
N THR A 96 -14.82 -5.44 -13.27
CA THR A 96 -13.96 -4.77 -12.30
C THR A 96 -13.65 -5.69 -11.12
N TRP A 97 -12.37 -5.76 -10.74
CA TRP A 97 -11.91 -6.55 -9.59
C TRP A 97 -12.15 -5.85 -8.25
N PHE A 98 -12.34 -4.53 -8.28
CA PHE A 98 -12.57 -3.73 -7.09
C PHE A 98 -13.97 -3.13 -7.17
N ALA A 99 -14.87 -3.62 -6.32
CA ALA A 99 -16.26 -3.17 -6.28
C ALA A 99 -16.34 -1.64 -6.10
N GLY A 100 -17.17 -0.99 -6.92
CA GLY A 100 -17.32 0.47 -6.91
C GLY A 100 -16.24 1.25 -7.67
N TYR A 101 -15.32 0.57 -8.37
CA TYR A 101 -14.33 1.19 -9.24
C TYR A 101 -14.59 0.88 -10.71
N THR A 102 -14.41 1.90 -11.54
CA THR A 102 -14.12 1.71 -12.97
C THR A 102 -12.62 1.56 -13.16
N TRP A 103 -12.20 0.98 -14.28
CA TRP A 103 -10.82 0.83 -14.66
C TRP A 103 -10.55 1.34 -16.07
N GLN A 104 -9.32 1.77 -16.29
CA GLN A 104 -8.76 2.08 -17.60
C GLN A 104 -7.41 1.39 -17.75
N ILE A 105 -7.04 1.06 -19.00
CA ILE A 105 -5.72 0.49 -19.29
C ILE A 105 -4.65 1.52 -18.92
N SER A 106 -3.60 1.05 -18.25
CA SER A 106 -2.43 1.85 -17.87
C SER A 106 -1.18 1.26 -18.52
N ALA A 107 -0.52 2.08 -19.33
CA ALA A 107 0.66 1.70 -20.09
C ALA A 107 1.87 2.52 -19.65
N CYS A 108 3.09 2.02 -19.89
CA CYS A 108 4.30 2.83 -19.71
C CYS A 108 4.22 4.09 -20.59
N SER A 109 4.44 5.26 -20.02
CA SER A 109 4.41 6.52 -20.79
C SER A 109 5.52 6.57 -21.86
N LYS A 110 6.63 5.88 -21.63
CA LYS A 110 7.79 5.82 -22.54
C LYS A 110 7.63 4.78 -23.65
N CYS A 111 7.51 3.49 -23.32
CA CYS A 111 7.49 2.41 -24.32
C CYS A 111 6.11 1.86 -24.65
N ARG A 112 5.04 2.38 -24.01
CA ARG A 112 3.64 2.00 -24.25
C ARG A 112 3.28 0.54 -23.92
N VAL A 113 4.20 -0.25 -23.35
CA VAL A 113 3.88 -1.60 -22.86
C VAL A 113 2.78 -1.51 -21.80
N HIS A 114 1.83 -2.45 -21.84
CA HIS A 114 0.79 -2.56 -20.83
C HIS A 114 1.42 -2.89 -19.47
N LEU A 115 1.16 -2.04 -18.48
CA LEU A 115 1.66 -2.20 -17.11
C LEU A 115 0.56 -2.59 -16.12
N GLY A 116 -0.71 -2.40 -16.46
CA GLY A 116 -1.85 -2.77 -15.62
C GLY A 116 -2.99 -1.78 -15.81
N TRP A 117 -3.63 -1.39 -14.72
CA TRP A 117 -4.86 -0.60 -14.78
C TRP A 117 -4.83 0.58 -13.82
N ARG A 118 -5.50 1.67 -14.21
CA ARG A 118 -5.87 2.75 -13.29
C ARG A 118 -7.30 2.53 -12.87
N PHE A 119 -7.54 2.38 -11.57
CA PHE A 119 -8.85 2.24 -10.97
C PHE A 119 -9.31 3.59 -10.43
N GLN A 120 -10.58 3.95 -10.67
CA GLN A 120 -11.18 5.18 -10.19
C GLN A 120 -12.59 4.97 -9.66
N SER A 121 -12.87 5.57 -8.51
CA SER A 121 -14.20 5.75 -7.93
C SER A 121 -14.52 7.24 -7.79
N ASN A 122 -15.65 7.57 -7.16
CA ASN A 122 -16.04 8.96 -6.90
C ASN A 122 -15.14 9.67 -5.88
N THR A 123 -14.43 8.93 -5.03
CA THR A 123 -13.68 9.49 -3.90
C THR A 123 -12.17 9.29 -4.02
N ASN A 124 -11.71 8.30 -4.78
CA ASN A 124 -10.29 7.99 -4.87
C ASN A 124 -9.92 7.32 -6.20
N SER A 125 -8.62 7.28 -6.49
CA SER A 125 -8.06 6.51 -7.59
C SER A 125 -6.72 5.89 -7.20
N PHE A 126 -6.38 4.76 -7.82
CA PHE A 126 -5.10 4.09 -7.63
C PHE A 126 -4.71 3.34 -8.90
N TYR A 127 -3.51 2.76 -8.90
CA TYR A 127 -2.98 1.94 -9.98
C TYR A 127 -2.79 0.52 -9.48
N GLY A 128 -3.32 -0.45 -10.21
CA GLY A 128 -2.97 -1.86 -10.07
C GLY A 128 -1.97 -2.24 -11.15
N LEU A 129 -0.70 -2.33 -10.80
CA LEU A 129 0.39 -2.62 -11.74
C LEU A 129 0.78 -4.09 -11.67
N ILE A 130 0.91 -4.74 -12.84
CA ILE A 130 1.27 -6.15 -12.98
C ILE A 130 2.70 -6.33 -12.46
N LYS A 131 2.86 -7.17 -11.43
CA LYS A 131 4.12 -7.41 -10.71
C LYS A 131 5.26 -7.76 -11.65
N ASP A 132 5.02 -8.63 -12.62
CA ASP A 132 6.04 -9.09 -13.56
C ASP A 132 6.45 -8.05 -14.60
N LYS A 133 5.69 -6.95 -14.75
CA LYS A 133 5.95 -5.87 -15.71
C LYS A 133 6.70 -4.68 -15.10
N ILE A 134 6.93 -4.71 -13.79
CA ILE A 134 7.69 -3.69 -13.05
C ILE A 134 8.91 -4.31 -12.38
N LYS A 135 9.91 -3.47 -12.07
CA LYS A 135 11.13 -3.85 -11.34
C LYS A 135 11.35 -2.87 -10.19
N GLU A 136 11.58 -3.40 -9.00
CA GLU A 136 11.94 -2.65 -7.78
C GLU A 136 13.44 -2.52 -7.57
#